data_AF-A0A1G1A2T1-F1
#
_entry.id   AF-A0A1G1A2T1-F1
#
_cell.length_a   1.000
_cell.length_b   1.000
_cell.length_c   1.000
_cell.angle_alpha   90.00
_cell.angle_beta   90.00
_cell.angle_gamma   90.00
#
_symmetry.space_group_name_H-M   'P 1'
#
loop_
_entity.id
_entity.type
_entity.pdbx_description
1 polymer ?
#
loop_
_entity_poly.entity_id
_entity_poly.type
_entity_poly.pdbx_seq_one_letter_code
_entity_poly.pdbx_strand_id
1 'polypeptide(L)'
;MALTREYRETVVERIRKDPQFTVALYAEAISSMIEGDKGTVLSILRDLVHAHISFSKLAEQTGLDEKSLHRMLGSGGNPTMENLV
;
A
#
# COMPACT_ATOMS: atom_id res chain seq x y z
N MET A 1 10.68 -10.27 -7.88
CA MET A 1 11.82 -9.45 -8.34
C MET A 1 11.93 -8.24 -7.42
N ALA A 2 13.13 -7.89 -6.96
CA ALA A 2 13.31 -6.71 -6.11
C ALA A 2 13.06 -5.47 -6.98
N LEU A 3 11.96 -4.76 -6.71
CA LEU A 3 11.77 -3.41 -7.22
C LEU A 3 12.97 -2.61 -6.76
N THR A 4 13.80 -2.14 -7.71
CA THR A 4 14.95 -1.30 -7.37
C THR A 4 14.44 -0.08 -6.61
N ARG A 5 15.24 0.42 -5.68
CA ARG A 5 14.88 1.61 -4.89
C ARG A 5 14.40 2.75 -5.78
N GLU A 6 15.04 2.92 -6.92
CA GLU A 6 14.71 3.89 -7.97
C GLU A 6 13.32 3.68 -8.59
N TYR A 7 12.91 2.44 -8.83
CA TYR A 7 11.56 2.16 -9.35
C TYR A 7 10.49 2.53 -8.32
N ARG A 8 10.69 2.20 -7.04
CA ARG A 8 9.76 2.59 -5.97
C ARG A 8 9.67 4.10 -5.82
N GLU A 9 10.80 4.80 -5.86
CA GLU A 9 10.83 6.26 -5.82
C GLU A 9 10.06 6.85 -7.02
N THR A 10 10.19 6.25 -8.21
CA THR A 10 9.45 6.69 -9.41
C THR A 10 7.94 6.48 -9.28
N VAL A 11 7.49 5.34 -8.75
CA VAL A 11 6.06 5.06 -8.53
C VAL A 11 5.49 6.01 -7.48
N VAL A 12 6.14 6.15 -6.33
CA VAL A 12 5.70 7.03 -5.24
C VAL A 12 5.59 8.49 -5.71
N GLU A 13 6.58 8.98 -6.46
CA GLU A 13 6.52 10.33 -7.02
C GLU A 13 5.40 10.50 -8.04
N ARG A 14 5.10 9.47 -8.83
CA ARG A 14 3.98 9.50 -9.77
C ARG A 14 2.64 9.53 -9.05
N ILE A 15 2.45 8.75 -7.98
CA ILE A 15 1.24 8.76 -7.13
C ILE A 15 0.97 10.17 -6.59
N ARG A 16 2.03 10.90 -6.20
CA ARG A 16 1.89 12.27 -5.68
C ARG A 16 1.49 13.29 -6.74
N LYS A 17 1.89 13.08 -8.00
CA LYS A 17 1.76 14.09 -9.08
C LYS A 17 0.61 13.84 -10.04
N ASP A 18 0.13 12.60 -10.13
CA ASP A 18 -0.88 12.17 -11.10
C ASP A 18 -2.09 11.56 -10.38
N PRO A 19 -3.15 12.36 -10.11
CA PRO A 19 -4.36 11.87 -9.47
C PRO A 19 -5.06 10.75 -10.25
N GLN A 20 -4.99 10.76 -11.59
CA GLN A 20 -5.60 9.72 -12.41
C GLN A 20 -4.88 8.39 -12.24
N PHE A 21 -3.55 8.42 -12.15
CA PHE A 21 -2.76 7.24 -11.82
C PHE A 21 -3.09 6.70 -10.42
N THR A 22 -3.24 7.58 -9.44
CA THR A 22 -3.61 7.18 -8.07
C THR A 22 -5.00 6.53 -8.02
N VAL A 23 -5.98 7.08 -8.73
CA VAL A 23 -7.32 6.46 -8.84
C VAL A 23 -7.23 5.08 -9.50
N ALA A 24 -6.42 4.93 -10.56
CA ALA A 24 -6.22 3.65 -11.21
C ALA A 24 -5.56 2.61 -10.27
N LEU A 25 -4.62 3.02 -9.41
CA LEU A 25 -4.04 2.13 -8.40
C LEU A 25 -5.06 1.68 -7.36
N TYR A 26 -5.95 2.57 -6.91
CA TYR A 26 -7.04 2.17 -6.02
C TYR A 26 -7.98 1.15 -6.69
N ALA A 27 -8.34 1.38 -7.96
CA ALA A 27 -9.15 0.43 -8.72
C ALA A 27 -8.46 -0.93 -8.86
N GLU A 28 -7.17 -0.93 -9.18
CA GLU A 28 -6.36 -2.15 -9.26
C GLU A 28 -6.30 -2.89 -7.93
N ALA A 29 -6.07 -2.20 -6.82
CA ALA A 29 -6.06 -2.82 -5.49
C ALA A 29 -7.42 -3.49 -5.16
N ILE A 30 -8.53 -2.87 -5.53
CA ILE A 30 -9.86 -3.46 -5.34
C ILE A 30 -10.05 -4.69 -6.23
N SER A 31 -9.70 -4.61 -7.51
CA SER A 31 -9.77 -5.75 -8.44
C SER A 31 -8.90 -6.92 -7.97
N SER A 32 -7.64 -6.66 -7.61
CA SER A 32 -6.73 -7.69 -7.08
C SER A 32 -7.26 -8.31 -5.79
N MET A 33 -7.95 -7.55 -4.94
CA MET A 33 -8.58 -8.09 -3.72
C MET A 33 -9.71 -9.06 -4.06
N ILE A 34 -10.54 -8.76 -5.07
CA ILE A 34 -11.62 -9.63 -5.54
C ILE A 34 -11.04 -10.90 -6.19
N GLU A 35 -9.95 -10.76 -6.96
CA GLU A 35 -9.25 -11.86 -7.62
C GLU A 35 -8.40 -12.71 -6.67
N GLY A 36 -8.19 -12.26 -5.44
CA GLY A 36 -7.37 -12.94 -4.44
C GLY A 36 -5.86 -12.75 -4.65
N ASP A 37 -5.42 -11.83 -5.53
CA ASP A 37 -4.01 -11.45 -5.68
C ASP A 37 -3.59 -10.50 -4.57
N LYS A 38 -3.35 -11.11 -3.42
CA LYS A 38 -2.88 -10.45 -2.23
C LYS A 38 -1.51 -9.77 -2.41
N GLY A 39 -0.63 -10.32 -3.25
CA GLY A 39 0.70 -9.74 -3.46
C GLY A 39 0.59 -8.33 -4.03
N THR A 40 -0.27 -8.16 -5.03
CA THR A 40 -0.53 -6.88 -5.69
C THR A 40 -1.23 -5.89 -4.75
N VAL A 41 -2.27 -6.31 -4.02
CA VAL A 41 -2.94 -5.47 -3.01
C VAL A 41 -1.95 -4.90 -2.01
N LEU A 42 -1.10 -5.74 -1.43
CA LEU A 42 -0.14 -5.33 -0.39
C LEU A 42 0.96 -4.41 -0.93
N SER A 43 1.37 -4.60 -2.19
CA SER A 43 2.31 -3.68 -2.84
C SER A 43 1.69 -2.30 -3.02
N ILE A 44 0.49 -2.24 -3.58
CA ILE A 44 -0.20 -0.97 -3.87
C ILE A 44 -0.49 -0.20 -2.58
N LEU A 45 -1.04 -0.85 -1.56
CA LEU A 45 -1.32 -0.19 -0.28
C LEU A 45 -0.06 0.39 0.35
N ARG A 46 1.07 -0.33 0.30
CA ARG A 46 2.35 0.21 0.77
C ARG A 46 2.79 1.44 -0.01
N ASP A 47 2.70 1.39 -1.34
CA ASP A 47 3.13 2.50 -2.19
C ASP A 47 2.27 3.75 -1.95
N LEU A 48 0.96 3.57 -1.76
CA LEU A 48 0.04 4.65 -1.36
C LEU A 48 0.37 5.24 0.01
N VAL A 49 0.69 4.38 1.00
CA VAL A 49 1.16 4.85 2.32
C VAL A 49 2.41 5.71 2.15
N HIS A 50 3.46 5.21 1.49
CA HIS A 50 4.69 5.98 1.26
C HIS A 50 4.49 7.27 0.45
N ALA A 51 3.50 7.31 -0.42
CA ALA A 51 3.19 8.49 -1.22
C ALA A 51 2.51 9.59 -0.41
N HIS A 52 1.57 9.25 0.46
CA HIS A 52 0.71 10.25 1.11
C HIS A 52 1.03 10.51 2.58
N ILE A 53 1.50 9.50 3.32
CA ILE A 53 1.73 9.57 4.77
C ILE A 53 2.98 8.76 5.18
N SER A 54 3.22 8.64 6.48
CA SER A 54 4.20 7.69 7.03
C SER A 54 3.47 6.55 7.74
N PHE A 55 4.16 5.42 7.96
CA PHE A 55 3.62 4.32 8.76
C PHE A 55 3.35 4.73 10.21
N SER A 56 4.19 5.58 10.80
CA SER A 56 3.94 6.23 12.08
C SER A 56 2.62 7.03 12.09
N LYS A 57 2.35 7.84 11.05
CA LYS A 57 1.08 8.58 10.97
C LYS A 57 -0.13 7.66 10.73
N LEU A 58 0.06 6.60 9.96
CA LEU A 58 -0.97 5.57 9.75
C LEU A 58 -1.31 4.86 11.07
N ALA A 59 -0.30 4.56 11.90
CA ALA A 59 -0.46 3.97 13.22
C ALA A 59 -1.32 4.87 14.14
N GLU A 60 -1.03 6.18 14.16
CA GLU A 60 -1.83 7.16 14.91
C GLU A 60 -3.29 7.21 14.44
N GLN A 61 -3.54 7.15 13.13
CA GLN A 61 -4.88 7.24 12.56
C GLN A 61 -5.72 5.96 12.74
N THR A 62 -5.06 4.80 12.76
CA THR A 62 -5.73 3.49 12.84
C THR A 62 -5.76 2.93 14.26
N GLY A 63 -4.96 3.47 15.17
CA GLY A 63 -4.73 2.89 16.50
C GLY A 63 -3.93 1.58 16.47
N LEU A 64 -3.46 1.15 15.30
CA LEU A 64 -2.64 -0.05 15.14
C LEU A 64 -1.17 0.27 15.39
N ASP A 65 -0.44 -0.72 15.92
CA ASP A 65 1.00 -0.60 16.10
C ASP A 65 1.76 -0.50 14.75
N GLU A 66 2.72 0.42 14.66
CA GLU A 66 3.50 0.69 13.45
C GLU A 66 4.23 -0.55 12.93
N LYS A 67 4.81 -1.36 13.82
CA LYS A 67 5.49 -2.60 13.46
C LYS A 67 4.50 -3.65 12.94
N SER A 68 3.28 -3.69 13.50
CA SER A 68 2.19 -4.51 13.00
C SER A 68 1.80 -4.09 11.57
N LEU A 69 1.64 -2.78 11.31
CA LEU A 69 1.32 -2.26 9.98
C LEU A 69 2.40 -2.58 8.95
N HIS A 70 3.69 -2.41 9.29
CA HIS A 70 4.80 -2.80 8.42
C HIS A 70 4.78 -4.28 8.06
N ARG A 71 4.52 -5.15 9.06
CA ARG A 71 4.41 -6.59 8.86
C ARG A 71 3.16 -6.95 8.03
N MET A 72 2.04 -6.30 8.30
CA MET A 72 0.75 -6.55 7.67
C MET A 72 0.75 -6.17 6.19
N LEU A 73 1.32 -5.01 5.86
CA LEU A 73 1.47 -4.62 4.46
C LEU A 73 2.66 -5.31 3.79
N GLY A 74 3.48 -6.08 4.54
CA GLY A 74 4.64 -6.89 4.14
C GLY A 74 4.45 -7.70 2.85
N SER A 75 5.52 -8.05 2.13
CA SER A 75 5.45 -8.98 0.98
C SER A 75 4.85 -10.37 1.33
N GLY A 76 4.87 -10.74 2.62
CA GLY A 76 4.19 -11.93 3.16
C GLY A 76 3.19 -11.59 4.27
N GLY A 77 2.78 -10.33 4.40
CA GLY A 77 1.82 -9.90 5.40
C GLY A 77 0.43 -10.51 5.15
N ASN A 78 -0.45 -10.55 6.15
CA ASN A 78 -1.83 -11.04 6.00
C ASN A 78 -2.81 -10.11 6.74
N PRO A 79 -3.21 -8.98 6.13
CA PRO A 79 -4.29 -8.18 6.68
C PRO A 79 -5.58 -9.00 6.68
N THR A 80 -6.32 -8.96 7.78
CA THR A 80 -7.74 -9.31 7.75
C THR A 80 -8.51 -8.17 7.09
N MET A 81 -9.68 -8.46 6.53
CA MET A 81 -10.55 -7.41 6.00
C MET A 81 -10.84 -6.34 7.06
N GLU A 82 -11.05 -6.74 8.32
CA GLU A 82 -11.25 -5.82 9.45
C GLU A 82 -10.13 -4.78 9.65
N ASN A 83 -8.91 -5.05 9.17
CA ASN A 83 -7.81 -4.08 9.24
C ASN A 83 -7.76 -3.13 8.03
N LEU A 84 -8.57 -3.39 7.00
CA LEU A 84 -8.56 -2.69 5.71
C LEU A 84 -9.84 -1.87 5.46
N VAL A 85 -10.91 -2.08 6.25
CA VAL A 85 -12.18 -1.32 6.21
C VAL A 85 -12.28 -0.40 7.42
#